data_AF-A0A2M7UZU2-F1
#
_entry.id   AF-A0A2M7UZU2-F1
#
_cell.length_a   1.000
_cell.length_b   1.000
_cell.length_c   1.000
_cell.angle_alpha   90.00
_cell.angle_beta   90.00
_cell.angle_gamma   90.00
#
_symmetry.space_group_name_H-M   'P 1'
#
loop_
_entity.id
_entity.type
_entity.pdbx_description
1 polymer ?
#
loop_
_entity_poly.entity_id
_entity_poly.type
_entity_poly.pdbx_seq_one_letter_code
_entity_poly.pdbx_strand_id
1 'polypeptide(L)'
;MFLPKILLPKKFLGIDIGTSAIKLVELSCRREKKKLENYGEIKAEAIFEKPFRTFEKSTLFLSDQEIAQAIKGLKEEAKIKTRDSIFSIPDFSSFFTNFELPPMTKEELPQAVVYEARQHVPLPLGEVTLDWEVIGGKVSDQKKEEKLKILLVAVPNEVINQYQGIARMSDLQILALEAEVFGLLRSLIPAVEKRTLSIVDIGARTTTCSIIDKRVLKVSHSFDFSGDDLTERVAKSLSIDYQTAQNLKEKYGLADIPLPLTNIGAPVSAKSIKEILLPLIDVILMEIEKISRNFYQTEGKEVQKFIIAGGAAIMPGLREYFGDFLKKETEIANPFSNIFYPAILEQTLKKMGPSYAIAVGTALRGFE
;
A
#
# COMPACT_ATOMS: atom_id res chain seq x y z
N MET A 1 -26.20 34.48 -26.57
CA MET A 1 -25.79 34.29 -25.17
C MET A 1 -25.20 32.89 -25.04
N PHE A 2 -23.89 32.74 -25.20
CA PHE A 2 -23.22 31.45 -25.04
C PHE A 2 -23.11 31.15 -23.54
N LEU A 3 -23.90 30.20 -23.05
CA LEU A 3 -23.65 29.59 -21.74
C LEU A 3 -22.24 28.98 -21.78
N PRO A 4 -21.32 29.36 -20.88
CA PRO A 4 -20.03 28.71 -20.81
C PRO A 4 -20.28 27.23 -20.54
N LYS A 5 -19.75 26.33 -21.38
CA LYS A 5 -19.70 24.90 -21.09
C LYS A 5 -19.00 24.75 -19.74
N ILE A 6 -19.76 24.52 -18.68
CA ILE A 6 -19.24 24.13 -17.38
C ILE A 6 -18.61 22.76 -17.62
N LEU A 7 -17.30 22.74 -17.84
CA LEU A 7 -16.54 21.49 -17.95
C LEU A 7 -16.68 20.79 -16.59
N LEU A 8 -17.43 19.68 -16.55
CA LEU A 8 -17.53 18.86 -15.36
C LEU A 8 -16.10 18.41 -14.96
N PRO A 9 -15.74 18.46 -13.67
CA PRO A 9 -14.42 18.06 -13.23
C PRO A 9 -14.22 16.57 -13.57
N LYS A 10 -13.05 16.23 -14.12
CA LYS A 10 -12.69 14.82 -14.34
C LYS A 10 -12.66 14.10 -13.00
N LYS A 11 -13.22 12.89 -12.97
CA LYS A 11 -13.27 12.01 -11.81
C LYS A 11 -12.52 10.73 -12.14
N PHE A 12 -11.79 10.20 -11.17
CA PHE A 12 -11.09 8.93 -11.27
C PHE A 12 -11.36 8.08 -10.05
N LEU A 13 -11.46 6.78 -10.28
CA LEU A 13 -11.69 5.77 -9.25
C LEU A 13 -10.38 5.03 -8.96
N GLY A 14 -9.83 5.19 -7.77
CA GLY A 14 -8.75 4.36 -7.26
C GLY A 14 -9.30 3.11 -6.59
N ILE A 15 -8.77 1.95 -6.95
CA ILE A 15 -9.23 0.65 -6.47
C ILE A 15 -8.05 -0.09 -5.87
N ASP A 16 -8.20 -0.44 -4.58
CA ASP A 16 -7.27 -1.27 -3.83
C ASP A 16 -7.94 -2.62 -3.54
N ILE A 17 -7.39 -3.70 -4.10
CA ILE A 17 -7.83 -5.08 -3.84
C ILE A 17 -6.87 -5.69 -2.82
N GLY A 18 -7.03 -5.27 -1.57
CA GLY A 18 -6.20 -5.74 -0.47
C GLY A 18 -6.58 -7.15 0.00
N THR A 19 -5.72 -7.74 0.84
CA THR A 19 -5.88 -9.12 1.35
C THR A 19 -6.94 -9.28 2.45
N SER A 20 -7.53 -8.21 2.96
CA SER A 20 -8.67 -8.25 3.89
C SER A 20 -9.82 -7.34 3.52
N ALA A 21 -9.65 -6.47 2.52
CA ALA A 21 -10.68 -5.52 2.13
C ALA A 21 -10.46 -5.01 0.71
N ILE A 22 -11.55 -4.87 -0.05
CA ILE A 22 -11.55 -4.11 -1.30
C ILE A 22 -11.99 -2.68 -0.97
N LYS A 23 -11.20 -1.70 -1.40
CA LYS A 23 -11.45 -0.27 -1.12
C LYS A 23 -11.54 0.52 -2.42
N LEU A 24 -12.49 1.45 -2.45
CA LEU A 24 -12.73 2.37 -3.55
C LEU A 24 -12.58 3.81 -3.05
N VAL A 25 -11.91 4.64 -3.83
CA VAL A 25 -11.85 6.10 -3.62
C VAL A 25 -12.13 6.81 -4.94
N GLU A 26 -13.16 7.64 -4.97
CA GLU A 26 -13.46 8.51 -6.11
C GLU A 26 -12.97 9.93 -5.80
N LEU A 27 -12.02 10.42 -6.59
CA LEU A 27 -11.53 11.80 -6.49
C LEU A 27 -11.97 12.61 -7.71
N SER A 28 -12.24 13.90 -7.48
CA SER A 28 -12.35 14.90 -8.55
C SER A 28 -11.25 15.94 -8.43
N CYS A 29 -10.87 16.55 -9.55
CA CYS A 29 -9.96 17.69 -9.54
C CYS A 29 -10.58 18.89 -10.26
N ARG A 30 -10.53 20.04 -9.60
CA ARG A 30 -10.88 21.33 -10.22
C ARG A 30 -9.72 22.31 -10.02
N ARG A 31 -9.10 22.72 -11.13
CA ARG A 31 -7.81 23.43 -11.14
C ARG A 31 -6.74 22.57 -10.49
N GLU A 32 -6.32 22.89 -9.27
CA GLU A 32 -5.28 22.15 -8.52
C GLU A 32 -5.82 21.50 -7.24
N LYS A 33 -7.08 21.76 -6.91
CA LYS A 33 -7.73 21.26 -5.69
C LYS A 33 -8.38 19.91 -5.98
N LYS A 34 -7.88 18.88 -5.30
CA LYS A 34 -8.45 17.52 -5.31
C LYS A 34 -9.53 17.45 -4.24
N LYS A 35 -10.64 16.79 -4.55
CA LYS A 35 -11.78 16.63 -3.66
C LYS A 35 -12.18 15.16 -3.58
N LEU A 36 -12.44 14.69 -2.36
CA LEU A 36 -13.06 13.39 -2.13
C LEU A 36 -14.53 13.48 -2.53
N GLU A 37 -14.91 12.69 -3.53
CA GLU A 37 -16.30 12.60 -3.99
C GLU A 37 -17.02 11.46 -3.29
N ASN A 38 -16.40 10.28 -3.27
CA ASN A 38 -16.92 9.08 -2.62
C ASN A 38 -15.78 8.18 -2.14
N TYR A 39 -16.09 7.30 -1.19
CA TYR A 39 -15.24 6.20 -0.78
C TYR A 39 -16.12 5.01 -0.36
N GLY A 40 -15.56 3.81 -0.39
CA GLY A 40 -16.24 2.61 0.06
C GLY A 40 -15.25 1.50 0.38
N GLU A 41 -15.66 0.59 1.26
CA GLU A 41 -14.88 -0.57 1.65
C GLU A 41 -15.81 -1.74 1.91
N ILE A 42 -15.39 -2.91 1.44
CA ILE A 42 -16.00 -4.17 1.79
C ILE A 42 -14.92 -5.07 2.37
N LYS A 43 -15.09 -5.47 3.63
CA LYS A 43 -14.18 -6.36 4.33
C LYS A 43 -14.43 -7.80 3.90
N ALA A 44 -13.37 -8.59 3.80
CA ALA A 44 -13.41 -10.03 3.53
C ALA A 44 -14.39 -10.74 4.46
N GLU A 45 -14.33 -10.42 5.75
CA GLU A 45 -15.14 -11.00 6.83
C GLU A 45 -16.64 -10.77 6.65
N ALA A 46 -17.03 -9.68 5.98
CA ALA A 46 -18.44 -9.39 5.70
C ALA A 46 -19.01 -10.25 4.55
N ILE A 47 -18.14 -10.90 3.78
CA ILE A 47 -18.50 -11.75 2.65
C ILE A 47 -18.15 -13.23 2.93
N PHE A 48 -17.13 -13.52 3.75
CA PHE A 48 -16.61 -14.87 4.01
C PHE A 48 -16.09 -15.06 5.44
N GLU A 49 -16.11 -16.30 5.94
CA GLU A 49 -15.58 -16.64 7.28
C GLU A 49 -14.04 -16.60 7.41
N LYS A 50 -13.25 -16.34 6.33
CA LYS A 50 -11.76 -16.35 6.34
C LYS A 50 -11.10 -15.30 5.39
N PRO A 51 -9.89 -14.75 5.72
CA PRO A 51 -9.25 -13.58 5.04
C PRO A 51 -8.34 -13.86 3.83
N PHE A 52 -8.36 -13.07 2.74
CA PHE A 52 -8.03 -13.37 1.31
C PHE A 52 -6.77 -14.15 0.79
N ARG A 53 -6.03 -15.02 1.51
CA ARG A 53 -4.91 -15.85 0.92
C ARG A 53 -4.76 -17.30 1.49
N THR A 54 -4.54 -18.32 0.66
CA THR A 54 -4.16 -19.67 1.14
C THR A 54 -2.68 -19.73 1.51
N PHE A 55 -2.30 -20.62 2.44
CA PHE A 55 -0.89 -21.00 2.65
C PHE A 55 -0.28 -21.67 1.40
N GLU A 56 -1.12 -22.24 0.53
CA GLU A 56 -0.73 -22.76 -0.76
C GLU A 56 -1.16 -21.78 -1.87
N LYS A 57 -0.17 -21.11 -2.47
CA LYS A 57 -0.24 -20.25 -3.67
C LYS A 57 -0.77 -18.82 -3.49
N SER A 58 -0.12 -17.94 -4.25
CA SER A 58 -0.20 -16.48 -4.38
C SER A 58 -1.52 -15.94 -4.94
N THR A 59 -2.65 -16.61 -4.70
CA THR A 59 -3.96 -16.24 -5.22
C THR A 59 -4.81 -15.57 -4.14
N LEU A 60 -5.53 -14.50 -4.52
CA LEU A 60 -6.60 -13.93 -3.73
C LEU A 60 -7.66 -15.03 -3.47
N PHE A 61 -8.21 -15.15 -2.25
CA PHE A 61 -9.25 -16.17 -1.93
C PHE A 61 -10.52 -16.02 -2.77
N LEU A 62 -10.73 -14.83 -3.33
CA LEU A 62 -11.87 -14.54 -4.18
C LEU A 62 -11.57 -14.91 -5.62
N SER A 63 -12.49 -15.63 -6.23
CA SER A 63 -12.57 -15.70 -7.68
C SER A 63 -12.73 -14.29 -8.25
N ASP A 64 -12.26 -14.07 -9.47
CA ASP A 64 -12.43 -12.80 -10.18
C ASP A 64 -13.91 -12.37 -10.25
N GLN A 65 -14.84 -13.33 -10.19
CA GLN A 65 -16.29 -13.11 -10.12
C GLN A 65 -16.73 -12.46 -8.82
N GLU A 66 -16.27 -12.96 -7.68
CA GLU A 66 -16.61 -12.44 -6.37
C GLU A 66 -16.03 -11.04 -6.16
N ILE A 67 -14.77 -10.82 -6.58
CA ILE A 67 -14.15 -9.49 -6.55
C ILE A 67 -14.96 -8.50 -7.39
N ALA A 68 -15.32 -8.89 -8.62
CA ALA A 68 -16.08 -8.02 -9.51
C ALA A 68 -17.49 -7.71 -8.98
N GLN A 69 -18.16 -8.68 -8.34
CA GLN A 69 -19.45 -8.46 -7.69
C GLN A 69 -19.32 -7.51 -6.49
N ALA A 70 -18.29 -7.68 -5.66
CA ALA A 70 -18.01 -6.81 -4.53
C ALA A 70 -17.75 -5.35 -4.98
N ILE A 71 -16.96 -5.16 -6.04
CA ILE A 71 -16.71 -3.83 -6.63
C ILE A 71 -18.02 -3.21 -7.16
N LYS A 72 -18.86 -3.99 -7.84
CA LYS A 72 -20.18 -3.51 -8.31
C LYS A 72 -21.09 -3.09 -7.16
N GLY A 73 -21.20 -3.94 -6.12
CA GLY A 73 -22.00 -3.65 -4.94
C GLY A 73 -21.56 -2.36 -4.25
N LEU A 74 -20.25 -2.18 -4.05
CA LEU A 74 -19.69 -0.95 -3.50
C LEU A 74 -20.00 0.29 -4.37
N LYS A 75 -19.88 0.17 -5.70
CA LYS A 75 -20.22 1.27 -6.61
C LYS A 75 -21.70 1.63 -6.54
N GLU A 76 -22.59 0.64 -6.46
CA GLU A 76 -24.03 0.84 -6.35
C GLU A 76 -24.40 1.51 -5.02
N GLU A 77 -23.88 1.02 -3.90
CA GLU A 77 -24.10 1.55 -2.56
C GLU A 77 -23.60 3.00 -2.43
N ALA A 78 -22.36 3.25 -2.86
CA ALA A 78 -21.75 4.58 -2.86
C ALA A 78 -22.24 5.49 -4.01
N LYS A 79 -23.12 5.00 -4.89
CA LYS A 79 -23.65 5.70 -6.07
C LYS A 79 -22.55 6.24 -7.01
N ILE A 80 -21.43 5.52 -7.11
CA ILE A 80 -20.29 5.85 -7.96
C ILE A 80 -20.62 5.52 -9.41
N LYS A 81 -20.61 6.54 -10.27
CA LYS A 81 -20.83 6.41 -11.73
C LYS A 81 -19.56 6.41 -12.56
N THR A 82 -18.42 6.75 -11.95
CA THR A 82 -17.12 6.80 -12.63
C THR A 82 -16.71 5.40 -13.08
N ARG A 83 -16.25 5.32 -14.35
CA ARG A 83 -15.76 4.07 -14.97
C ARG A 83 -14.25 4.07 -15.17
N ASP A 84 -13.67 5.26 -15.35
CA ASP A 84 -12.23 5.47 -15.45
C ASP A 84 -11.56 5.15 -14.11
N SER A 85 -10.80 4.05 -14.09
CA SER A 85 -10.27 3.45 -12.88
C SER A 85 -8.79 3.14 -12.98
N ILE A 86 -8.12 3.23 -11.85
CA ILE A 86 -6.74 2.80 -11.66
C ILE A 86 -6.79 1.73 -10.56
N PHE A 87 -6.10 0.63 -10.76
CA PHE A 87 -6.02 -0.47 -9.81
C PHE A 87 -4.60 -0.56 -9.25
N SER A 88 -4.48 -0.79 -7.95
CA SER A 88 -3.21 -1.21 -7.34
C SER A 88 -3.00 -2.70 -7.55
N ILE A 89 -1.75 -3.09 -7.84
CA ILE A 89 -1.27 -4.47 -7.83
C ILE A 89 -0.49 -4.67 -6.53
N PRO A 90 -0.74 -5.76 -5.79
CA PRO A 90 -0.04 -6.04 -4.56
C PRO A 90 1.48 -6.05 -4.72
N ASP A 91 2.19 -5.41 -3.80
CA ASP A 91 3.66 -5.32 -3.87
C ASP A 91 4.31 -6.70 -3.77
N PHE A 92 3.70 -7.66 -3.06
CA PHE A 92 4.17 -9.05 -3.00
C PHE A 92 3.99 -9.83 -4.32
N SER A 93 3.16 -9.33 -5.24
CA SER A 93 2.98 -9.86 -6.60
C SER A 93 3.84 -9.13 -7.63
N SER A 94 4.62 -8.14 -7.19
CA SER A 94 5.49 -7.32 -8.03
C SER A 94 6.95 -7.55 -7.64
N PHE A 95 7.84 -7.61 -8.62
CA PHE A 95 9.27 -7.70 -8.39
C PHE A 95 9.94 -6.36 -8.68
N PHE A 96 10.64 -5.82 -7.68
CA PHE A 96 11.37 -4.56 -7.77
C PHE A 96 12.86 -4.83 -7.77
N THR A 97 13.59 -4.24 -8.72
CA THR A 97 15.05 -4.24 -8.71
C THR A 97 15.58 -2.91 -9.21
N ASN A 98 16.81 -2.59 -8.83
CA ASN A 98 17.54 -1.47 -9.38
C ASN A 98 18.92 -1.93 -9.85
N PHE A 99 19.41 -1.32 -10.93
CA PHE A 99 20.72 -1.61 -11.49
C PHE A 99 21.30 -0.39 -12.20
N GLU A 100 22.61 -0.41 -12.42
CA GLU A 100 23.33 0.63 -13.15
C GLU A 100 23.57 0.20 -14.59
N LEU A 101 23.30 1.11 -15.52
CA LEU A 101 23.68 0.97 -16.92
C LEU A 101 24.75 2.02 -17.28
N PRO A 102 25.64 1.72 -18.24
CA PRO A 102 26.56 2.71 -18.78
C PRO A 102 25.79 3.86 -19.45
N PRO A 103 26.43 5.00 -19.71
CA PRO A 103 25.79 6.08 -20.45
C PRO A 103 25.44 5.65 -21.87
N MET A 104 24.21 5.95 -22.29
CA MET A 104 23.66 5.57 -23.59
C MET A 104 22.58 6.55 -24.04
N THR A 105 22.20 6.49 -25.31
CA THR A 105 21.13 7.35 -25.84
C THR A 105 19.75 6.84 -25.45
N LYS A 106 18.71 7.65 -25.67
CA LYS A 106 17.31 7.26 -25.38
C LYS A 106 16.86 6.08 -26.23
N GLU A 107 17.41 5.93 -27.42
CA GLU A 107 17.08 4.86 -28.36
C GLU A 107 17.72 3.52 -27.96
N GLU A 108 18.93 3.57 -27.40
CA GLU A 108 19.67 2.39 -26.91
C GLU A 108 19.08 1.87 -25.58
N LEU A 109 18.58 2.77 -24.73
CA LEU A 109 18.19 2.47 -23.35
C LEU A 109 17.15 1.35 -23.18
N PRO A 110 16.02 1.32 -23.91
CA PRO A 110 15.02 0.26 -23.73
C PRO A 110 15.60 -1.15 -23.96
N GLN A 111 16.47 -1.32 -24.94
CA GLN A 111 17.07 -2.63 -25.25
C GLN A 111 18.07 -3.04 -24.17
N ALA A 112 18.87 -2.10 -23.68
CA ALA A 112 19.81 -2.36 -22.58
C ALA A 112 19.07 -2.75 -21.29
N VAL A 113 17.96 -2.07 -20.96
CA VAL A 113 17.14 -2.40 -19.79
C VAL A 113 16.57 -3.82 -19.91
N VAL A 114 16.01 -4.20 -21.06
CA VAL A 114 15.48 -5.56 -21.27
C VAL A 114 16.59 -6.62 -21.20
N TYR A 115 17.78 -6.32 -21.72
CA TYR A 115 18.91 -7.22 -21.64
C TYR A 115 19.36 -7.45 -20.19
N GLU A 116 19.54 -6.37 -19.43
CA GLU A 116 19.97 -6.41 -18.04
C GLU A 116 18.90 -7.07 -17.15
N ALA A 117 17.61 -6.78 -17.39
CA ALA A 117 16.48 -7.36 -16.66
C ALA A 117 16.52 -8.90 -16.61
N ARG A 118 17.05 -9.58 -17.65
CA ARG A 118 17.18 -11.05 -17.67
C ARG A 118 18.05 -11.62 -16.54
N GLN A 119 18.98 -10.83 -16.01
CA GLN A 119 19.87 -11.25 -14.93
C GLN A 119 19.25 -11.06 -13.54
N HIS A 120 18.21 -10.21 -13.44
CA HIS A 120 17.64 -9.80 -12.16
C HIS A 120 16.23 -10.36 -11.93
N VAL A 121 15.43 -10.51 -12.98
CA VAL A 121 14.04 -10.95 -12.87
C VAL A 121 13.99 -12.48 -12.69
N PRO A 122 13.33 -13.00 -11.63
CA PRO A 122 13.33 -14.42 -11.29
C PRO A 122 12.41 -15.29 -12.17
N LEU A 123 11.76 -14.69 -13.17
CA LEU A 123 10.84 -15.34 -14.10
C LEU A 123 11.27 -15.09 -15.55
N PRO A 124 10.90 -15.97 -16.49
CA PRO A 124 11.12 -15.72 -17.91
C PRO A 124 10.50 -14.40 -18.35
N LEU A 125 11.23 -13.58 -19.11
CA LEU A 125 10.72 -12.26 -19.55
C LEU A 125 9.45 -12.35 -20.42
N GLY A 126 9.15 -13.50 -21.02
CA GLY A 126 7.89 -13.71 -21.76
C GLY A 126 6.66 -13.92 -20.86
N GLU A 127 6.87 -14.19 -19.58
CA GLU A 127 5.82 -14.44 -18.58
C GLU A 127 5.54 -13.22 -17.69
N VAL A 128 6.32 -12.14 -17.85
CA VAL A 128 6.17 -10.90 -17.09
C VAL A 128 6.00 -9.70 -18.02
N THR A 129 5.32 -8.69 -17.51
CA THR A 129 5.32 -7.34 -18.07
C THR A 129 6.30 -6.50 -17.26
N LEU A 130 7.12 -5.72 -17.95
CA LEU A 130 8.15 -4.87 -17.36
C LEU A 130 7.77 -3.41 -17.55
N ASP A 131 8.00 -2.60 -16.52
CA ASP A 131 8.06 -1.15 -16.62
C ASP A 131 9.29 -0.64 -15.87
N TRP A 132 9.82 0.51 -16.28
CA TRP A 132 11.06 1.04 -15.71
C TRP A 132 11.16 2.55 -15.77
N GLU A 133 11.94 3.10 -14.84
CA GLU A 133 12.22 4.53 -14.74
C GLU A 133 13.71 4.79 -14.50
N VAL A 134 14.22 5.87 -15.09
CA VAL A 134 15.57 6.37 -14.79
C VAL A 134 15.53 7.16 -13.47
N ILE A 135 16.10 6.56 -12.43
CA ILE A 135 16.10 7.10 -11.06
C ILE A 135 17.41 7.81 -10.68
N GLY A 136 18.37 7.86 -11.61
CA GLY A 136 19.64 8.56 -11.44
C GLY A 136 20.42 8.66 -12.76
N GLY A 137 21.25 9.70 -12.89
CA GLY A 137 21.89 10.07 -14.16
C GLY A 137 20.95 10.86 -15.09
N LYS A 138 21.49 11.34 -16.21
CA LYS A 138 20.71 12.07 -17.23
C LYS A 138 20.85 11.41 -18.59
N VAL A 139 19.74 10.87 -19.10
CA VAL A 139 19.67 10.40 -20.49
C VAL A 139 19.67 11.62 -21.41
N SER A 140 20.52 11.60 -22.43
CA SER A 140 20.54 12.61 -23.48
C SER A 140 20.77 11.97 -24.85
N ASP A 141 20.47 12.73 -25.90
CA ASP A 141 20.64 12.30 -27.30
C ASP A 141 22.14 12.17 -27.67
N GLN A 142 23.03 12.66 -26.79
CA GLN A 142 24.47 12.42 -26.82
C GLN A 142 24.88 11.61 -25.59
N LYS A 143 25.84 10.69 -25.76
CA LYS A 143 26.41 9.93 -24.63
C LYS A 143 27.10 10.90 -23.67
N LYS A 144 26.58 10.97 -22.44
CA LYS A 144 27.24 11.65 -21.31
C LYS A 144 28.20 10.67 -20.62
N GLU A 145 28.91 11.12 -19.60
CA GLU A 145 29.80 10.23 -18.81
C GLU A 145 29.10 9.63 -17.58
N GLU A 146 27.93 10.13 -17.21
CA GLU A 146 27.21 9.66 -16.01
C GLU A 146 26.49 8.33 -16.27
N LYS A 147 26.74 7.34 -15.39
CA LYS A 147 25.96 6.11 -15.35
C LYS A 147 24.48 6.40 -15.09
N LEU A 148 23.63 5.56 -15.66
CA LEU A 148 22.18 5.60 -15.45
C LEU A 148 21.80 4.62 -14.36
N LYS A 149 21.06 5.07 -13.34
CA LYS A 149 20.42 4.18 -12.37
C LYS A 149 18.99 3.91 -12.83
N ILE A 150 18.63 2.65 -12.97
CA ILE A 150 17.29 2.22 -13.42
C ILE A 150 16.56 1.57 -12.25
N LEU A 151 15.29 1.93 -12.08
CA LEU A 151 14.32 1.17 -11.29
C LEU A 151 13.50 0.34 -12.27
N LEU A 152 13.45 -0.96 -12.08
CA LEU A 152 12.66 -1.89 -12.87
C LEU A 152 11.59 -2.51 -11.98
N VAL A 153 10.37 -2.58 -12.50
CA VAL A 153 9.25 -3.32 -11.91
C VAL A 153 8.83 -4.40 -12.88
N ALA A 154 8.69 -5.64 -12.40
CA ALA A 154 8.20 -6.77 -13.17
C ALA A 154 6.96 -7.35 -12.50
N VAL A 155 5.90 -7.56 -13.28
CA VAL A 155 4.65 -8.17 -12.81
C VAL A 155 4.32 -9.38 -13.69
N PRO A 156 3.97 -10.54 -13.12
CA PRO A 156 3.52 -11.69 -13.91
C PRO A 156 2.31 -11.33 -14.79
N ASN A 157 2.33 -11.78 -16.05
CA ASN A 157 1.25 -11.52 -17.01
C ASN A 157 -0.09 -12.09 -16.53
N GLU A 158 -0.07 -13.19 -15.77
CA GLU A 158 -1.27 -13.76 -15.14
C GLU A 158 -1.96 -12.76 -14.20
N VAL A 159 -1.20 -12.03 -13.38
CA VAL A 159 -1.74 -11.01 -12.48
C VAL A 159 -2.38 -9.87 -13.29
N ILE A 160 -1.72 -9.39 -14.35
CA ILE A 160 -2.29 -8.35 -15.21
C ILE A 160 -3.60 -8.82 -15.86
N ASN A 161 -3.62 -10.04 -16.39
CA ASN A 161 -4.80 -10.63 -17.01
C ASN A 161 -5.96 -10.78 -16.01
N GLN A 162 -5.66 -11.13 -14.76
CA GLN A 162 -6.63 -11.23 -13.68
C GLN A 162 -7.33 -9.89 -13.44
N TYR A 163 -6.55 -8.81 -13.25
CA TYR A 163 -7.10 -7.47 -13.02
C TYR A 163 -7.90 -6.96 -14.22
N GLN A 164 -7.46 -7.24 -15.45
CA GLN A 164 -8.23 -6.96 -16.67
C GLN A 164 -9.55 -7.75 -16.72
N GLY A 165 -9.57 -9.00 -16.24
CA GLY A 165 -10.78 -9.80 -16.06
C GLY A 165 -11.76 -9.14 -15.09
N ILE A 166 -11.29 -8.82 -13.88
CA ILE A 166 -12.07 -8.17 -12.82
C ILE A 166 -12.67 -6.85 -13.31
N ALA A 167 -11.88 -6.00 -13.99
CA ALA A 167 -12.37 -4.71 -14.48
C ALA A 167 -13.44 -4.86 -15.57
N ARG A 168 -13.25 -5.77 -16.54
CA ARG A 168 -14.27 -6.08 -17.56
C ARG A 168 -15.57 -6.55 -16.91
N MET A 169 -15.46 -7.46 -15.96
CA MET A 169 -16.61 -8.01 -15.24
C MET A 169 -17.30 -6.96 -14.37
N SER A 170 -16.58 -5.93 -13.91
CA SER A 170 -17.07 -4.80 -13.10
C SER A 170 -17.57 -3.59 -13.90
N ASP A 171 -17.58 -3.67 -15.24
CA ASP A 171 -17.89 -2.56 -16.16
C ASP A 171 -16.97 -1.33 -15.95
N LEU A 172 -15.70 -1.57 -15.62
CA LEU A 172 -14.67 -0.56 -15.39
C LEU A 172 -13.68 -0.49 -16.54
N GLN A 173 -13.16 0.71 -16.79
CA GLN A 173 -12.08 0.96 -17.73
C GLN A 173 -10.79 1.15 -16.93
N ILE A 174 -9.82 0.26 -17.13
CA ILE A 174 -8.48 0.39 -16.55
C ILE A 174 -7.72 1.45 -17.33
N LEU A 175 -7.34 2.54 -16.67
CA LEU A 175 -6.42 3.54 -17.19
C LEU A 175 -4.96 3.20 -16.87
N ALA A 176 -4.73 2.60 -15.70
CA ALA A 176 -3.42 2.12 -15.28
C ALA A 176 -3.53 1.00 -14.25
N LEU A 177 -2.50 0.16 -14.23
CA LEU A 177 -2.20 -0.81 -13.18
C LEU A 177 -0.85 -0.41 -12.61
N GLU A 178 -0.77 -0.18 -11.30
CA GLU A 178 0.48 0.24 -10.63
C GLU A 178 0.70 -0.55 -9.35
N ALA A 179 1.95 -0.75 -8.95
CA ALA A 179 2.23 -1.37 -7.66
C ALA A 179 1.81 -0.44 -6.48
N GLU A 180 1.36 -1.02 -5.37
CA GLU A 180 0.82 -0.33 -4.19
C GLU A 180 1.74 0.78 -3.68
N VAL A 181 3.05 0.53 -3.65
CA VAL A 181 4.06 1.51 -3.19
C VAL A 181 3.99 2.85 -3.91
N PHE A 182 3.63 2.89 -5.20
CA PHE A 182 3.52 4.15 -5.93
C PHE A 182 2.28 4.93 -5.51
N GLY A 183 1.18 4.25 -5.23
CA GLY A 183 0.00 4.84 -4.60
C GLY A 183 0.33 5.42 -3.22
N LEU A 184 0.99 4.64 -2.36
CA LEU A 184 1.45 5.08 -1.03
C LEU A 184 2.35 6.32 -1.12
N LEU A 185 3.37 6.31 -2.00
CA LEU A 185 4.25 7.45 -2.23
C LEU A 185 3.45 8.70 -2.62
N ARG A 186 2.52 8.56 -3.56
CA ARG A 186 1.72 9.66 -4.10
C ARG A 186 0.77 10.27 -3.06
N SER A 187 0.17 9.46 -2.20
CA SER A 187 -0.77 9.94 -1.18
C SER A 187 -0.10 10.43 0.10
N LEU A 188 1.08 9.90 0.46
CA LEU A 188 1.72 10.16 1.75
C LEU A 188 2.90 11.12 1.68
N ILE A 189 3.61 11.21 0.55
CA ILE A 189 4.85 12.00 0.46
C ILE A 189 4.60 13.31 -0.31
N PRO A 190 4.64 14.48 0.37
CA PRO A 190 4.45 15.78 -0.28
C PRO A 190 5.49 16.05 -1.37
N ALA A 191 5.09 16.81 -2.39
CA ALA A 191 5.96 17.12 -3.53
C ALA A 191 7.28 17.85 -3.16
N VAL A 192 7.29 18.56 -2.03
CA VAL A 192 8.44 19.32 -1.53
C VAL A 192 9.40 18.48 -0.68
N GLU A 193 9.05 17.24 -0.34
CA GLU A 193 9.86 16.39 0.52
C GLU A 193 11.13 15.94 -0.20
N LYS A 194 12.27 16.08 0.50
CA LYS A 194 13.62 15.79 -0.03
C LYS A 194 14.40 14.82 0.84
N ARG A 195 13.87 14.46 2.02
CA ARG A 195 14.48 13.52 2.95
C ARG A 195 14.41 12.09 2.42
N THR A 196 15.20 11.22 3.06
CA THR A 196 15.04 9.77 2.94
C THR A 196 14.02 9.32 3.98
N LEU A 197 12.93 8.73 3.51
CA LEU A 197 11.81 8.26 4.32
C LEU A 197 11.60 6.76 4.12
N SER A 198 10.99 6.11 5.10
CA SER A 198 10.45 4.77 4.93
C SER A 198 8.93 4.78 5.12
N ILE A 199 8.20 4.19 4.19
CA ILE A 199 6.79 3.84 4.36
C ILE A 199 6.75 2.39 4.82
N VAL A 200 6.06 2.13 5.93
CA VAL A 200 5.83 0.79 6.47
C VAL A 200 4.34 0.53 6.39
N ASP A 201 3.91 -0.19 5.35
CA ASP A 201 2.52 -0.59 5.18
C ASP A 201 2.27 -1.94 5.88
N ILE A 202 1.54 -1.90 7.00
CA ILE A 202 1.21 -3.09 7.78
C ILE A 202 -0.22 -3.51 7.41
N GLY A 203 -0.31 -4.33 6.38
CA GLY A 203 -1.55 -4.93 5.88
C GLY A 203 -2.04 -6.07 6.77
N ALA A 204 -3.14 -6.69 6.34
CA ALA A 204 -3.69 -7.84 7.05
C ALA A 204 -2.79 -9.07 6.96
N ARG A 205 -2.09 -9.26 5.83
CA ARG A 205 -1.33 -10.49 5.54
C ARG A 205 0.13 -10.32 5.18
N THR A 206 0.54 -9.10 4.90
CA THR A 206 1.90 -8.74 4.55
C THR A 206 2.23 -7.41 5.20
N THR A 207 3.49 -7.25 5.57
CA THR A 207 4.06 -5.92 5.81
C THR A 207 5.02 -5.61 4.70
N THR A 208 4.92 -4.40 4.16
CA THR A 208 5.82 -3.89 3.13
C THR A 208 6.58 -2.69 3.64
N CYS A 209 7.90 -2.76 3.61
CA CYS A 209 8.79 -1.66 3.96
C CYS A 209 9.41 -1.10 2.68
N SER A 210 9.08 0.14 2.37
CA SER A 210 9.57 0.84 1.19
C SER A 210 10.41 2.04 1.61
N ILE A 211 11.61 2.18 1.03
CA ILE A 211 12.50 3.32 1.27
C ILE A 211 12.43 4.26 0.06
N ILE A 212 12.15 5.53 0.34
CA ILE A 212 12.00 6.60 -0.64
C ILE A 212 13.05 7.67 -0.35
N ASP A 213 13.89 8.00 -1.32
CA ASP A 213 14.86 9.09 -1.25
C ASP A 213 14.50 10.14 -2.29
N LYS A 214 14.24 11.38 -1.85
CA LYS A 214 13.85 12.50 -2.74
C LYS A 214 12.66 12.16 -3.65
N ARG A 215 11.64 11.49 -3.10
CA ARG A 215 10.43 11.01 -3.80
C ARG A 215 10.69 9.94 -4.87
N VAL A 216 11.85 9.29 -4.82
CA VAL A 216 12.18 8.17 -5.70
C VAL A 216 12.25 6.90 -4.89
N LEU A 217 11.50 5.88 -5.28
CA LEU A 217 11.54 4.56 -4.68
C LEU A 217 12.94 3.96 -4.85
N LYS A 218 13.56 3.52 -3.75
CA LYS A 218 14.88 2.88 -3.74
C LYS A 218 14.81 1.40 -3.39
N VAL A 219 13.98 1.07 -2.42
CA VAL A 219 13.77 -0.30 -1.93
C VAL A 219 12.28 -0.49 -1.72
N SER A 220 11.75 -1.65 -2.11
CA SER A 220 10.46 -2.14 -1.63
C SER A 220 10.61 -3.61 -1.28
N HIS A 221 10.34 -3.96 -0.02
CA HIS A 221 10.52 -5.32 0.48
C HIS A 221 9.31 -5.73 1.32
N SER A 222 8.65 -6.80 0.89
CA SER A 222 7.48 -7.39 1.56
C SER A 222 7.89 -8.64 2.34
N PHE A 223 7.35 -8.79 3.55
CA PHE A 223 7.61 -9.95 4.41
C PHE A 223 6.34 -10.41 5.14
N ASP A 224 6.30 -11.71 5.48
CA ASP A 224 5.14 -12.41 6.05
C ASP A 224 5.03 -12.20 7.58
N PHE A 225 4.93 -10.94 8.00
CA PHE A 225 4.47 -10.56 9.34
C PHE A 225 3.42 -9.47 9.19
N SER A 226 2.26 -9.62 9.82
CA SER A 226 1.08 -8.83 9.43
C SER A 226 0.03 -8.68 10.52
N GLY A 227 -1.03 -7.93 10.21
CA GLY A 227 -2.16 -7.71 11.10
C GLY A 227 -2.85 -8.99 11.56
N ASP A 228 -2.97 -10.01 10.70
CA ASP A 228 -3.61 -11.30 11.00
C ASP A 228 -2.78 -12.10 12.00
N ASP A 229 -1.45 -12.11 11.86
CA ASP A 229 -0.55 -12.79 12.79
C ASP A 229 -0.70 -12.23 14.21
N LEU A 230 -0.85 -10.91 14.33
CA LEU A 230 -1.11 -10.23 15.61
C LEU A 230 -2.46 -10.67 16.20
N THR A 231 -3.51 -10.76 15.38
CA THR A 231 -4.84 -11.20 15.82
C THR A 231 -4.83 -12.66 16.24
N GLU A 232 -4.25 -13.55 15.44
CA GLU A 232 -4.12 -14.96 15.76
C GLU A 232 -3.34 -15.18 17.05
N ARG A 233 -2.30 -14.39 17.29
CA ARG A 233 -1.51 -14.45 18.53
C ARG A 233 -2.35 -14.12 19.75
N VAL A 234 -3.19 -13.09 19.68
CA VAL A 234 -4.15 -12.74 20.74
C VAL A 234 -5.19 -13.84 20.91
N ALA A 235 -5.79 -14.33 19.82
CA ALA A 235 -6.79 -15.40 19.84
C ALA A 235 -6.25 -16.67 20.51
N LYS A 236 -5.07 -17.14 20.09
CA LYS A 236 -4.38 -18.32 20.66
C LYS A 236 -3.98 -18.10 22.11
N SER A 237 -3.42 -16.95 22.45
CA SER A 237 -2.95 -16.67 23.82
C SER A 237 -4.09 -16.55 24.83
N LEU A 238 -5.27 -16.09 24.41
CA LEU A 238 -6.44 -15.90 25.28
C LEU A 238 -7.51 -16.99 25.11
N SER A 239 -7.33 -17.92 24.17
CA SER A 239 -8.32 -18.96 23.82
C SER A 239 -9.70 -18.38 23.46
N ILE A 240 -9.71 -17.33 22.63
CA ILE A 240 -10.92 -16.64 22.15
C ILE A 240 -11.02 -16.72 20.62
N ASP A 241 -12.19 -16.40 20.06
CA ASP A 241 -12.37 -16.35 18.62
C ASP A 241 -11.62 -15.16 17.97
N TYR A 242 -11.37 -15.28 16.66
CA TYR A 242 -10.61 -14.29 15.89
C TYR A 242 -11.25 -12.89 15.95
N GLN A 243 -12.57 -12.79 15.86
CA GLN A 243 -13.26 -11.49 15.86
C GLN A 243 -13.12 -10.78 17.21
N THR A 244 -13.28 -11.52 18.31
CA THR A 244 -13.04 -11.00 19.65
C THR A 244 -11.58 -10.57 19.80
N ALA A 245 -10.62 -11.37 19.33
CA ALA A 245 -9.20 -11.03 19.35
C ALA A 245 -8.88 -9.77 18.54
N GLN A 246 -9.45 -9.60 17.35
CA GLN A 246 -9.29 -8.41 16.50
C GLN A 246 -9.79 -7.17 17.24
N ASN A 247 -10.98 -7.26 17.85
CA ASN A 247 -11.56 -6.16 18.62
C ASN A 247 -10.68 -5.78 19.83
N LEU A 248 -10.10 -6.76 20.53
CA LEU A 248 -9.15 -6.48 21.61
C LEU A 248 -7.86 -5.83 21.09
N LYS A 249 -7.30 -6.32 19.97
CA LYS A 249 -6.12 -5.74 19.33
C LYS A 249 -6.35 -4.27 18.94
N GLU A 250 -7.45 -3.97 18.26
CA GLU A 250 -7.80 -2.61 17.83
C GLU A 250 -8.08 -1.67 19.01
N LYS A 251 -8.67 -2.18 20.09
CA LYS A 251 -9.04 -1.36 21.25
C LYS A 251 -7.89 -1.09 22.21
N TYR A 252 -7.04 -2.09 22.47
CA TYR A 252 -6.00 -2.00 23.49
C TYR A 252 -4.59 -1.87 22.89
N GLY A 253 -4.31 -2.57 21.77
CA GLY A 253 -3.03 -2.50 21.08
C GLY A 253 -1.81 -2.67 22.00
N LEU A 254 -0.84 -1.76 21.83
CA LEU A 254 0.35 -1.61 22.68
C LEU A 254 0.20 -0.51 23.73
N ALA A 255 -0.98 0.09 23.86
CA ALA A 255 -1.23 1.09 24.89
C ALA A 255 -1.35 0.41 26.27
N ASP A 256 -0.89 1.11 27.32
CA ASP A 256 -0.98 0.64 28.70
C ASP A 256 -2.41 0.84 29.25
N ILE A 257 -3.37 0.16 28.63
CA ILE A 257 -4.79 0.21 28.98
C ILE A 257 -5.14 -1.09 29.73
N PRO A 258 -5.61 -1.02 30.99
CA PRO A 258 -6.04 -2.20 31.73
C PRO A 258 -7.16 -2.95 31.02
N LEU A 259 -7.03 -4.28 30.91
CA LEU A 259 -8.10 -5.13 30.40
C LEU A 259 -9.25 -5.17 31.43
N PRO A 260 -10.52 -5.02 31.01
CA PRO A 260 -11.66 -5.29 31.88
C PRO A 260 -11.70 -6.79 32.16
N LEU A 261 -11.23 -7.19 33.34
CA LEU A 261 -11.06 -8.58 33.78
C LEU A 261 -12.39 -9.37 33.86
N THR A 262 -13.55 -8.71 33.76
CA THR A 262 -14.86 -9.30 34.09
C THR A 262 -15.69 -9.80 32.91
N ASN A 263 -15.34 -9.49 31.65
CA ASN A 263 -16.26 -9.68 30.50
C ASN A 263 -15.74 -10.53 29.33
N ILE A 264 -14.56 -11.16 29.42
CA ILE A 264 -13.94 -11.82 28.25
C ILE A 264 -14.12 -13.36 28.26
N GLY A 265 -14.69 -13.96 29.30
CA GLY A 265 -14.84 -15.43 29.38
C GLY A 265 -13.53 -16.23 29.36
N ALA A 266 -12.39 -15.54 29.25
CA ALA A 266 -11.05 -16.09 29.26
C ALA A 266 -10.62 -16.38 30.71
N PRO A 267 -9.86 -17.45 30.96
CA PRO A 267 -9.16 -17.60 32.23
C PRO A 267 -8.35 -16.33 32.48
N VAL A 268 -8.42 -15.80 33.71
CA VAL A 268 -7.77 -14.56 34.17
C VAL A 268 -6.27 -14.65 33.92
N SER A 269 -5.85 -14.39 32.70
CA SER A 269 -4.47 -14.35 32.26
C SER A 269 -3.98 -12.94 32.55
N ALA A 270 -3.05 -12.81 33.48
CA ALA A 270 -2.44 -11.55 33.90
C ALA A 270 -1.69 -10.80 32.77
N LYS A 271 -1.60 -11.38 31.56
CA LYS A 271 -0.90 -10.78 30.43
C LYS A 271 -1.77 -9.70 29.77
N SER A 272 -1.22 -8.49 29.69
CA SER A 272 -1.80 -7.43 28.87
C SER A 272 -1.78 -7.80 27.38
N ILE A 273 -2.66 -7.20 26.56
CA ILE A 273 -2.62 -7.36 25.09
C ILE A 273 -1.25 -6.95 24.54
N LYS A 274 -0.67 -5.88 25.11
CA LYS A 274 0.68 -5.42 24.82
C LYS A 274 1.72 -6.55 24.94
N GLU A 275 1.80 -7.23 26.08
CA GLU A 275 2.76 -8.34 26.30
C GLU A 275 2.61 -9.48 25.28
N ILE A 276 1.39 -9.73 24.81
CA ILE A 276 1.12 -10.77 23.80
C ILE A 276 1.63 -10.35 22.42
N LEU A 277 1.48 -9.06 22.08
CA LEU A 277 1.81 -8.51 20.76
C LEU A 277 3.29 -8.15 20.60
N LEU A 278 3.95 -7.68 21.66
CA LEU A 278 5.34 -7.17 21.60
C LEU A 278 6.32 -8.09 20.87
N PRO A 279 6.37 -9.41 21.12
CA PRO A 279 7.32 -10.29 20.43
C PRO A 279 7.16 -10.29 18.90
N LEU A 280 5.93 -10.15 18.37
CA LEU A 280 5.71 -10.09 16.93
C LEU A 280 6.03 -8.70 16.37
N ILE A 281 5.71 -7.65 17.12
CA ILE A 281 6.06 -6.28 16.74
C ILE A 281 7.57 -6.08 16.68
N ASP A 282 8.32 -6.66 17.63
CA ASP A 282 9.78 -6.61 17.63
C ASP A 282 10.37 -7.27 16.39
N VAL A 283 9.79 -8.38 15.92
CA VAL A 283 10.24 -9.05 14.69
C VAL A 283 10.02 -8.14 13.47
N ILE A 284 8.87 -7.47 13.36
CA ILE A 284 8.61 -6.49 12.30
C ILE A 284 9.66 -5.37 12.33
N LEU A 285 9.93 -4.82 13.52
CA LEU A 285 10.89 -3.74 13.71
C LEU A 285 12.33 -4.16 13.39
N MET A 286 12.73 -5.37 13.76
CA MET A 286 14.05 -5.92 13.43
C MET A 286 14.23 -6.08 11.91
N GLU A 287 13.20 -6.51 11.18
CA GLU A 287 13.27 -6.61 9.73
C GLU A 287 13.33 -5.21 9.08
N ILE A 288 12.55 -4.24 9.58
CA ILE A 288 12.63 -2.83 9.14
C ILE A 288 14.03 -2.24 9.37
N GLU A 289 14.64 -2.51 10.54
CA GLU A 289 16.00 -2.06 10.87
C GLU A 289 17.03 -2.70 9.94
N LYS A 290 16.90 -4.01 9.66
CA LYS A 290 17.74 -4.73 8.71
C LYS A 290 17.66 -4.14 7.30
N ILE A 291 16.45 -3.86 6.79
CA ILE A 291 16.24 -3.22 5.49
C ILE A 291 16.89 -1.83 5.45
N SER A 292 16.69 -1.03 6.51
CA SER A 292 17.27 0.32 6.63
C SER A 292 18.82 0.28 6.68
N ARG A 293 19.38 -0.68 7.40
CA ARG A 293 20.83 -0.92 7.49
C ARG A 293 21.43 -1.36 6.16
N ASN A 294 20.78 -2.27 5.44
CA ASN A 294 21.22 -2.67 4.10
C ASN A 294 21.21 -1.47 3.14
N PHE A 295 20.15 -0.67 3.16
CA PHE A 295 20.09 0.56 2.35
C PHE A 295 21.21 1.54 2.69
N TYR A 296 21.51 1.74 3.98
CA TYR A 296 22.63 2.59 4.39
C TYR A 296 23.97 2.05 3.88
N GLN A 297 24.20 0.73 3.95
CA GLN A 297 25.43 0.12 3.44
C GLN A 297 25.59 0.28 1.92
N THR A 298 24.50 0.22 1.16
CA THR A 298 24.51 0.35 -0.31
C THR A 298 24.57 1.80 -0.78
N GLU A 299 23.78 2.70 -0.19
CA GLU A 299 23.58 4.07 -0.70
C GLU A 299 24.24 5.15 0.18
N GLY A 300 24.77 4.80 1.35
CA GLY A 300 25.41 5.75 2.28
C GLY A 300 24.43 6.77 2.89
N LYS A 301 23.12 6.49 2.83
CA LYS A 301 22.05 7.38 3.29
C LYS A 301 21.24 6.72 4.38
N GLU A 302 20.90 7.51 5.41
CA GLU A 302 20.10 7.03 6.52
C GLU A 302 18.61 7.35 6.31
N VAL A 303 17.73 6.45 6.75
CA VAL A 303 16.28 6.72 6.84
C VAL A 303 16.04 7.69 8.00
N GLN A 304 15.44 8.84 7.70
CA GLN A 304 15.27 9.94 8.66
C GLN A 304 13.91 9.90 9.37
N LYS A 305 12.90 9.31 8.73
CA LYS A 305 11.52 9.26 9.21
C LYS A 305 10.79 8.04 8.68
N PHE A 306 9.92 7.48 9.52
CA PHE A 306 9.02 6.37 9.21
C PHE A 306 7.56 6.84 9.17
N ILE A 307 6.83 6.39 8.15
CA ILE A 307 5.39 6.62 8.00
C ILE A 307 4.71 5.27 8.04
N ILE A 308 3.89 5.03 9.07
CA ILE A 308 3.17 3.76 9.24
C ILE A 308 1.82 3.86 8.54
N ALA A 309 1.59 2.98 7.56
CA ALA A 309 0.37 2.86 6.77
C ALA A 309 -0.28 1.48 6.98
N GLY A 310 -1.45 1.28 6.35
CA GLY A 310 -2.16 0.02 6.41
C GLY A 310 -3.16 -0.07 7.56
N GLY A 311 -3.90 -1.18 7.59
CA GLY A 311 -4.97 -1.39 8.56
C GLY A 311 -4.50 -1.45 10.02
N ALA A 312 -3.28 -1.93 10.26
CA ALA A 312 -2.73 -2.03 11.61
C ALA A 312 -2.10 -0.72 12.12
N ALA A 313 -1.91 0.30 11.27
CA ALA A 313 -1.22 1.54 11.64
C ALA A 313 -1.89 2.29 12.81
N ILE A 314 -3.22 2.19 12.93
CA ILE A 314 -3.99 2.88 13.99
C ILE A 314 -4.02 2.10 15.31
N MET A 315 -3.30 0.99 15.42
CA MET A 315 -3.25 0.22 16.66
C MET A 315 -2.69 1.12 17.79
N PRO A 316 -3.40 1.23 18.94
CA PRO A 316 -2.98 2.11 20.03
C PRO A 316 -1.53 1.84 20.46
N GLY A 317 -0.72 2.89 20.64
CA GLY A 317 0.67 2.78 21.08
C GLY A 317 1.69 2.31 20.03
N LEU A 318 1.25 1.93 18.82
CA LEU A 318 2.15 1.43 17.77
C LEU A 318 3.14 2.51 17.31
N ARG A 319 2.67 3.74 17.07
CA ARG A 319 3.50 4.87 16.63
C ARG A 319 4.59 5.18 17.66
N GLU A 320 4.22 5.27 18.92
CA GLU A 320 5.12 5.56 20.03
C GLU A 320 6.16 4.45 20.16
N TYR A 321 5.73 3.19 20.12
CA TYR A 321 6.63 2.05 20.21
C TYR A 321 7.64 2.00 19.06
N PHE A 322 7.19 2.24 17.82
CA PHE A 322 8.08 2.32 16.65
C PHE A 322 9.09 3.47 16.79
N GLY A 323 8.64 4.66 17.21
CA GLY A 323 9.51 5.81 17.42
C GLY A 323 10.57 5.55 18.51
N ASP A 324 10.17 4.91 19.60
CA ASP A 324 11.07 4.55 20.70
C ASP A 324 12.07 3.46 20.30
N PHE A 325 11.67 2.47 19.50
CA PHE A 325 12.58 1.43 19.03
C PHE A 325 13.56 1.95 17.98
N LEU A 326 13.04 2.61 16.93
CA LEU A 326 13.84 3.08 15.78
C LEU A 326 14.66 4.33 16.10
N LYS A 327 14.32 5.07 17.17
CA LYS A 327 14.94 6.36 17.54
C LYS A 327 14.89 7.39 16.40
N LYS A 328 13.81 7.36 15.61
CA LYS A 328 13.56 8.25 14.47
C LYS A 328 12.15 8.83 14.52
N GLU A 329 11.95 9.93 13.79
CA GLU A 329 10.62 10.54 13.62
C GLU A 329 9.67 9.48 13.03
N THR A 330 8.55 9.25 13.71
CA THR A 330 7.56 8.26 13.31
C THR A 330 6.17 8.88 13.33
N GLU A 331 5.43 8.71 12.24
CA GLU A 331 4.06 9.20 12.11
C GLU A 331 3.12 8.13 11.53
N ILE A 332 1.83 8.35 11.75
CA ILE A 332 0.77 7.56 11.12
C ILE A 332 0.38 8.25 9.80
N ALA A 333 0.20 7.44 8.76
CA ALA A 333 -0.18 7.88 7.43
C ALA A 333 -1.47 8.74 7.44
N ASN A 334 -1.46 9.86 6.71
CA ASN A 334 -2.64 10.70 6.51
C ASN A 334 -2.82 11.05 5.02
N PRO A 335 -3.40 10.13 4.23
CA PRO A 335 -3.50 10.30 2.78
C PRO A 335 -4.50 11.38 2.36
N PHE A 336 -5.39 11.80 3.26
CA PHE A 336 -6.40 12.82 2.98
C PHE A 336 -5.92 14.26 3.29
N SER A 337 -4.70 14.43 3.79
CA SER A 337 -4.14 15.73 4.22
C SER A 337 -4.20 16.84 3.16
N ASN A 338 -4.09 16.49 1.88
CA ASN A 338 -4.13 17.43 0.74
C ASN A 338 -5.40 17.27 -0.12
N ILE A 339 -6.44 16.64 0.42
CA ILE A 339 -7.71 16.37 -0.27
C ILE A 339 -8.82 17.13 0.43
N PHE A 340 -9.64 17.85 -0.32
CA PHE A 340 -10.80 18.54 0.23
C PHE A 340 -11.94 17.54 0.49
N TYR A 341 -12.52 17.60 1.68
CA TYR A 341 -13.70 16.83 2.07
C TYR A 341 -14.58 17.61 3.06
N PRO A 342 -15.87 17.26 3.22
CA PRO A 342 -16.73 17.87 4.23
C PRO A 342 -16.22 17.65 5.67
N ALA A 343 -16.22 18.68 6.50
CA ALA A 343 -15.68 18.63 7.87
C ALA A 343 -16.28 17.52 8.76
N ILE A 344 -17.53 17.11 8.48
CA ILE A 344 -18.17 15.99 9.19
C ILE A 344 -17.42 14.64 9.02
N LEU A 345 -16.60 14.50 7.98
CA LEU A 345 -15.82 13.30 7.71
C LEU A 345 -14.46 13.28 8.42
N GLU A 346 -14.01 14.38 9.01
CA GLU A 346 -12.65 14.51 9.57
C GLU A 346 -12.29 13.37 10.53
N GLN A 347 -13.14 13.08 11.53
CA GLN A 347 -12.84 12.04 12.52
C GLN A 347 -12.85 10.64 11.90
N THR A 348 -13.77 10.39 10.97
CA THR A 348 -13.88 9.12 10.25
C THR A 348 -12.64 8.89 9.38
N LEU A 349 -12.27 9.88 8.57
CA LEU A 349 -11.09 9.82 7.68
C LEU A 349 -9.78 9.79 8.46
N LYS A 350 -9.69 10.41 9.63
CA LYS A 350 -8.52 10.29 10.50
C LYS A 350 -8.33 8.87 11.02
N LYS A 351 -9.43 8.17 11.32
CA LYS A 351 -9.38 6.77 11.80
C LYS A 351 -9.11 5.78 10.66
N MET A 352 -9.80 5.91 9.54
CA MET A 352 -9.64 4.96 8.42
C MET A 352 -8.50 5.32 7.46
N GLY A 353 -8.01 6.56 7.50
CA GLY A 353 -7.04 7.12 6.55
C GLY A 353 -5.89 6.19 6.21
N PRO A 354 -5.14 5.67 7.19
CA PRO A 354 -4.00 4.81 6.92
C PRO A 354 -4.30 3.59 6.03
N SER A 355 -5.48 2.98 6.17
CA SER A 355 -5.86 1.81 5.35
C SER A 355 -6.32 2.17 3.94
N TYR A 356 -6.62 3.45 3.68
CA TYR A 356 -7.03 3.96 2.37
C TYR A 356 -5.89 4.61 1.58
N ALA A 357 -4.67 4.62 2.12
CA ALA A 357 -3.54 5.33 1.51
C ALA A 357 -3.22 4.87 0.08
N ILE A 358 -3.31 3.56 -0.18
CA ILE A 358 -3.15 2.98 -1.52
C ILE A 358 -4.28 3.50 -2.44
N ALA A 359 -5.55 3.23 -2.11
CA ALA A 359 -6.69 3.62 -2.95
C ALA A 359 -6.74 5.13 -3.25
N VAL A 360 -6.39 5.98 -2.26
CA VAL A 360 -6.25 7.43 -2.46
C VAL A 360 -5.14 7.74 -3.46
N GLY A 361 -3.96 7.16 -3.29
CA GLY A 361 -2.82 7.34 -4.19
C GLY A 361 -3.11 6.88 -5.61
N THR A 362 -3.76 5.74 -5.74
CA THR A 362 -4.20 5.17 -7.01
C THR A 362 -5.24 6.06 -7.70
N ALA A 363 -6.18 6.66 -6.95
CA ALA A 363 -7.11 7.64 -7.50
C ALA A 363 -6.40 8.93 -7.96
N LEU A 364 -5.35 9.36 -7.22
CA LEU A 364 -4.55 10.53 -7.58
C LEU A 364 -3.78 10.35 -8.90
N ARG A 365 -3.41 9.11 -9.26
CA ARG A 365 -2.73 8.79 -10.53
C ARG A 365 -3.54 9.24 -11.75
N GLY A 366 -4.87 9.23 -11.69
CA GLY A 366 -5.70 9.66 -12.81
C GLY A 366 -5.51 11.13 -13.22
N PHE A 367 -4.90 11.95 -12.37
CA PHE A 367 -4.62 13.36 -12.64
C PHE A 367 -3.21 13.65 -13.16
N GLU A 368 -2.36 12.62 -13.31
CA GLU A 368 -0.99 12.74 -13.82
C GLU A 368 -0.88 12.66 -15.36
#